data_AF-A0A917MDY7-F1
#
_entry.id   AF-A0A917MDY7-F1
#
_cell.length_a   1.000
_cell.length_b   1.000
_cell.length_c   1.000
_cell.angle_alpha   90.00
_cell.angle_beta   90.00
_cell.angle_gamma   90.00
#
_symmetry.space_group_name_H-M   'P 1'
#
loop_
_entity.id
_entity.type
_entity.pdbx_description
1 polymer ?
#
loop_
_entity_poly.entity_id
_entity_poly.type
_entity_poly.pdbx_seq_one_letter_code
_entity_poly.pdbx_strand_id
1 'polypeptide(L)'
;MARLRNNKLTLKTHIMTLEHIKVFSDIRILATRLQSLLDDKGIPSMLKDNVESGRLGGFGTLQSSVDVLIYKKDLEQAQSIIENFQKEISE
;
A
#
# COMPACT_ATOMS: atom_id res chain seq x y z
N MET A 1 -20.69 -42.06 -10.11
CA MET A 1 -20.97 -41.23 -8.92
C MET A 1 -19.97 -40.07 -8.88
N ALA A 2 -20.51 -38.85 -8.88
CA ALA A 2 -19.94 -37.53 -8.59
C ALA A 2 -18.54 -37.12 -9.11
N ARG A 3 -18.60 -36.29 -10.16
CA ARG A 3 -17.62 -35.31 -10.63
C ARG A 3 -17.30 -34.27 -9.53
N LEU A 4 -16.02 -34.09 -9.18
CA LEU A 4 -15.55 -32.90 -8.45
C LEU A 4 -14.48 -32.18 -9.28
N ARG A 5 -14.97 -31.24 -10.09
CA ARG A 5 -14.15 -30.17 -10.69
C ARG A 5 -13.89 -29.14 -9.59
N ASN A 6 -12.75 -29.21 -8.92
CA ASN A 6 -12.29 -28.12 -8.07
C ASN A 6 -11.40 -27.21 -8.89
N ASN A 7 -12.07 -26.40 -9.71
CA ASN A 7 -11.54 -25.19 -10.31
C ASN A 7 -11.49 -24.13 -9.21
N LYS A 8 -10.36 -23.98 -8.52
CA LYS A 8 -10.10 -22.75 -7.77
C LYS A 8 -8.60 -22.54 -7.72
N LEU A 9 -8.21 -21.38 -8.23
CA LEU A 9 -6.91 -20.74 -8.09
C LEU A 9 -5.89 -21.14 -9.17
N THR A 10 -6.16 -20.64 -10.38
CA THR A 10 -5.12 -20.02 -11.21
C THR A 10 -4.44 -18.89 -10.41
N LEU A 11 -3.68 -19.23 -9.38
CA LEU A 11 -2.70 -18.32 -8.79
C LEU A 11 -1.55 -18.24 -9.78
N LYS A 12 -1.81 -17.50 -10.86
CA LYS A 12 -0.80 -16.90 -11.71
C LYS A 12 -0.15 -15.79 -10.90
N THR A 13 0.41 -16.15 -9.74
CA THR A 13 1.32 -15.30 -8.99
C THR A 13 2.61 -15.38 -9.79
N HIS A 14 2.68 -14.56 -10.83
CA HIS A 14 3.94 -14.07 -11.32
C HIS A 14 4.66 -13.56 -10.07
N ILE A 15 5.60 -14.36 -9.57
CA ILE A 15 6.69 -13.89 -8.73
C ILE A 15 7.53 -13.03 -9.68
N MET A 16 6.97 -11.89 -10.10
CA MET A 16 7.78 -10.77 -10.49
C MET A 16 8.55 -10.45 -9.22
N THR A 17 9.84 -10.21 -9.37
CA THR A 17 10.70 -9.69 -8.32
C THR A 17 10.17 -8.30 -7.94
N LEU A 18 9.14 -8.29 -7.10
CA LEU A 18 8.38 -7.11 -6.71
C LEU A 18 9.19 -6.37 -5.65
N GLU A 19 10.17 -5.60 -6.13
CA GLU A 19 10.80 -4.56 -5.32
C GLU A 19 9.71 -3.55 -4.95
N HIS A 20 9.23 -3.68 -3.72
CA HIS A 20 8.33 -2.69 -3.13
C HIS A 20 9.19 -1.53 -2.66
N ILE A 21 8.83 -0.34 -3.10
CA ILE A 21 9.51 0.89 -2.75
C ILE A 21 8.59 1.72 -1.87
N LYS A 22 9.16 2.30 -0.82
CA LYS A 22 8.43 3.24 0.03
C LYS A 22 8.37 4.58 -0.70
N VAL A 23 7.16 5.06 -0.97
CA VAL A 23 6.94 6.32 -1.68
C VAL A 23 6.39 7.43 -0.79
N PHE A 24 5.75 7.06 0.31
CA PHE A 24 5.15 8.01 1.24
C PHE A 24 5.15 7.42 2.65
N SER A 25 5.24 8.27 3.67
CA SER A 25 5.31 7.84 5.07
C SER A 25 4.77 8.97 5.94
N ASP A 26 3.56 8.79 6.48
CA ASP A 26 2.88 9.84 7.20
C ASP A 26 1.77 9.28 8.10
N ILE A 27 0.90 10.13 8.64
CA ILE A 27 -0.27 9.67 9.41
C ILE A 27 -1.23 8.84 8.56
N ARG A 28 -1.94 7.90 9.20
CA ARG A 28 -2.89 6.97 8.56
C ARG A 28 -3.87 7.65 7.61
N ILE A 29 -4.40 8.82 7.97
CA ILE A 29 -5.40 9.52 7.14
C ILE A 29 -4.82 9.94 5.77
N LEU A 30 -3.59 10.46 5.74
CA LEU A 30 -2.93 10.86 4.50
C LEU A 30 -2.53 9.63 3.68
N ALA A 31 -2.03 8.59 4.34
CA ALA A 31 -1.68 7.33 3.70
C ALA A 31 -2.91 6.65 3.04
N THR A 32 -4.06 6.61 3.73
CA THR A 32 -5.33 6.09 3.17
C THR A 32 -5.82 6.94 1.99
N ARG A 33 -5.71 8.27 2.07
CA ARG A 33 -6.09 9.16 0.96
C ARG A 33 -5.22 8.89 -0.26
N LEU A 34 -3.89 8.82 -0.10
CA LEU A 34 -2.98 8.49 -1.20
C LEU A 34 -3.25 7.09 -1.77
N GLN A 35 -3.52 6.09 -0.92
CA GLN A 35 -3.91 4.76 -1.38
C GLN A 35 -5.18 4.80 -2.25
N SER A 36 -6.19 5.58 -1.86
CA SER A 36 -7.43 5.71 -2.65
C SER A 36 -7.16 6.33 -4.03
N LEU A 37 -6.31 7.35 -4.10
CA LEU A 37 -5.90 7.98 -5.37
C LEU A 37 -5.13 7.02 -6.29
N LEU A 38 -4.31 6.14 -5.70
CA LEU A 38 -3.59 5.11 -6.44
C LEU A 38 -4.54 4.01 -6.93
N ASP A 39 -5.52 3.61 -6.11
CA ASP A 39 -6.53 2.60 -6.45
C ASP A 39 -7.44 3.07 -7.61
N ASP A 40 -7.85 4.35 -7.61
CA ASP A 40 -8.60 4.97 -8.71
C ASP A 40 -7.87 4.89 -10.06
N LYS A 41 -6.53 4.79 -10.03
CA LYS A 41 -5.68 4.62 -11.22
C LYS A 41 -5.30 3.17 -11.49
N GLY A 42 -5.80 2.23 -10.69
CA GLY A 42 -5.49 0.81 -10.79
C GLY A 42 -4.06 0.46 -10.34
N ILE A 43 -3.41 1.31 -9.56
CA ILE A 43 -2.06 1.10 -9.06
C ILE A 43 -2.15 0.36 -7.71
N PRO A 44 -1.72 -0.91 -7.65
CA PRO A 44 -1.73 -1.66 -6.39
C PRO A 44 -0.72 -1.05 -5.40
N SER A 45 -1.23 -0.65 -4.24
CA SER A 45 -0.45 -0.07 -3.14
C SER A 45 -0.66 -0.84 -1.84
N MET A 46 0.39 -0.91 -1.01
CA MET A 46 0.39 -1.61 0.27
C MET A 46 0.67 -0.62 1.39
N LEU A 47 -0.23 -0.56 2.37
CA LEU A 47 -0.02 0.20 3.60
C LEU A 47 0.67 -0.67 4.64
N LYS A 48 1.76 -0.16 5.22
CA LYS A 48 2.50 -0.80 6.30
C LYS A 48 2.49 0.08 7.54
N ASP A 49 1.83 -0.42 8.57
CA ASP A 49 1.74 0.23 9.87
C ASP A 49 2.98 -0.07 10.71
N ASN A 50 3.66 0.98 11.19
CA ASN A 50 4.90 0.82 11.94
C ASN A 50 4.71 0.65 13.46
N VAL A 51 3.49 0.34 13.93
CA VAL A 51 3.07 0.56 15.34
C VAL A 51 2.70 -0.72 16.11
N GLU A 52 2.72 -1.86 15.45
CA GLU A 52 2.10 -3.06 16.00
C GLU A 52 2.80 -3.63 17.26
N SER A 53 4.09 -3.34 17.47
CA SER A 53 4.82 -3.83 18.65
C SER A 53 4.60 -2.99 19.92
N GLY A 54 4.40 -1.67 19.78
CA GLY A 54 4.23 -0.78 20.94
C GLY A 54 2.87 -0.98 21.62
N ARG A 55 1.82 -1.21 20.82
CA ARG A 55 0.47 -1.54 21.31
C ARG A 55 0.44 -2.85 22.08
N LEU A 56 1.11 -3.89 21.58
CA LEU A 56 1.16 -5.22 22.24
C LEU A 56 1.88 -5.18 23.59
N GLY A 57 2.79 -4.23 23.79
CA GLY A 57 3.48 -4.01 25.06
C GLY A 57 2.69 -3.19 26.10
N GLY A 58 1.48 -2.71 25.79
CA GLY A 58 0.68 -1.90 26.72
C GLY A 58 1.12 -0.44 26.85
N PHE A 59 2.06 0.02 26.02
CA PHE A 59 2.47 1.43 25.96
C PHE A 59 1.67 2.12 24.87
N GLY A 60 0.88 3.13 25.23
CA GLY A 60 0.18 3.96 24.26
C GLY A 60 1.17 4.53 23.25
N THR A 61 1.03 4.15 21.98
CA THR A 61 1.93 4.61 20.91
C THR A 61 1.44 5.97 20.40
N LEU A 62 2.12 7.04 20.81
CA LEU A 62 1.69 8.42 20.56
C LEU A 62 1.81 8.85 19.09
N GLN A 63 2.65 8.19 18.30
CA GLN A 63 2.83 8.50 16.89
C GLN A 63 2.81 7.22 16.06
N SER A 64 1.73 7.09 15.28
CA SER A 64 1.56 6.01 14.33
C SER A 64 1.77 6.49 12.90
N SER A 65 2.97 6.24 12.39
CA SER A 65 3.28 6.48 10.99
C SER A 65 2.98 5.24 10.16
N VAL A 66 2.41 5.48 8.98
CA VAL A 66 2.00 4.47 8.01
C VAL A 66 2.78 4.71 6.73
N ASP A 67 3.46 3.67 6.29
CA ASP A 67 4.23 3.68 5.06
C ASP A 67 3.37 3.20 3.90
N VAL A 68 3.39 3.95 2.79
CA VAL A 68 2.78 3.54 1.52
C VAL A 68 3.87 2.95 0.64
N LEU A 69 3.68 1.69 0.28
CA LEU A 69 4.60 0.92 -0.57
C LEU A 69 3.90 0.64 -1.91
N ILE A 70 4.61 0.88 -3.01
CA ILE A 70 4.14 0.52 -4.35
C ILE A 70 5.19 -0.32 -5.06
N TYR A 71 4.82 -0.96 -6.16
CA TYR A 71 5.80 -1.62 -6.99
C TYR A 71 6.63 -0.60 -7.77
N LYS A 72 7.94 -0.86 -7.85
CA LYS A 72 8.88 -0.03 -8.62
C LYS A 72 8.47 0.17 -10.09
N LYS A 73 7.83 -0.83 -10.71
CA LYS A 73 7.29 -0.75 -12.08
C LYS A 73 6.18 0.31 -12.25
N ASP A 74 5.44 0.57 -11.17
CA ASP A 74 4.32 1.49 -11.16
C ASP A 74 4.72 2.87 -10.60
N LEU A 75 6.00 3.05 -10.21
CA LEU A 75 6.55 4.33 -9.73
C LEU A 75 6.30 5.43 -10.76
N GLU A 76 6.57 5.19 -12.03
CA GLU A 76 6.50 6.24 -13.06
C GLU A 76 5.08 6.84 -13.15
N GLN A 77 4.04 6.01 -13.01
CA GLN A 77 2.65 6.47 -13.00
C GLN A 77 2.24 7.05 -11.64
N ALA A 78 2.69 6.43 -10.55
CA ALA A 78 2.40 6.89 -9.20
C ALA A 78 3.07 8.22 -8.88
N GLN A 79 4.22 8.52 -9.47
CA GLN A 79 5.02 9.70 -9.17
C GLN A 79 4.23 10.99 -9.45
N SER A 80 3.52 11.06 -10.58
CA SER A 80 2.66 12.22 -10.88
C SER A 80 1.55 12.42 -9.85
N ILE A 81 0.97 11.32 -9.35
CA ILE A 81 -0.09 11.36 -8.34
C ILE A 81 0.48 11.80 -6.99
N ILE A 82 1.63 11.24 -6.60
CA ILE A 82 2.32 11.55 -5.36
C ILE A 82 2.76 13.02 -5.34
N GLU A 83 3.34 13.52 -6.43
CA GLU A 83 3.75 14.92 -6.55
C GLU A 83 2.56 15.88 -6.46
N ASN A 84 1.45 15.57 -7.14
CA ASN A 84 0.24 16.38 -7.03
C ASN A 84 -0.33 16.34 -5.60
N PHE A 85 -0.38 15.16 -4.99
CA PHE A 85 -0.84 14.99 -3.62
C PHE A 85 0.05 15.76 -2.63
N GLN A 86 1.37 15.73 -2.80
CA GLN A 86 2.32 16.48 -1.98
C GLN A 86 2.14 18.00 -2.11
N LYS A 87 1.80 18.50 -3.30
CA LYS A 87 1.46 19.91 -3.49
C LYS A 87 0.18 20.27 -2.75
N GLU A 88 -0.88 19.45 -2.88
CA GLU A 88 -2.16 19.69 -2.21
C GLU A 88 -2.07 19.75 -0.68
N ILE A 89 -1.15 18.99 -0.07
CA ILE A 89 -0.98 18.99 1.40
C ILE A 89 0.00 20.06 1.90
N SER A 90 0.77 20.69 1.00
CA SER A 90 1.77 21.70 1.34
C SER A 90 1.26 23.14 1.14
N GLU A 91 0.13 23.33 0.46
CA GLU A 91 -0.61 24.61 0.40
C GLU A 91 -1.63 24.73 1.55
#